data_AF-A0A8J6KYV7-F1
#
_entry.id   AF-A0A8J6KYV7-F1
#
_cell.length_a   1.000
_cell.length_b   1.000
_cell.length_c   1.000
_cell.angle_alpha   90.00
_cell.angle_beta   90.00
_cell.angle_gamma   90.00
#
_symmetry.space_group_name_H-M   'P 1'
#
loop_
_entity.id
_entity.type
_entity.pdbx_description
1 polymer ?
#
loop_
_entity_poly.entity_id
_entity_poly.type
_entity_poly.pdbx_seq_one_letter_code
_entity_poly.pdbx_strand_id
1 'polypeptide(L)'
;MIFKKEFAPSDEELDSYRHGEEWDPQKAEEKRKLKELAQKQEEEEAAQLGPVVVSPASDYKDKYCHLIGKGAAKDAAHMLQANKTYGCVPVANKQDTHSIEEAVNEIRAKKRLRQSREELPPTS
;
A
#
# COMPACT_ATOMS: atom_id res chain seq x y z
N MET A 1 -50.53 -21.30 -3.19
CA MET A 1 -50.46 -22.41 -2.21
C MET A 1 -49.93 -21.89 -0.87
N ILE A 2 -50.35 -22.48 0.25
CA ILE A 2 -49.78 -22.23 1.60
C ILE A 2 -49.23 -23.58 2.09
N PHE A 3 -47.95 -23.62 2.47
CA PHE A 3 -47.27 -24.84 2.92
C PHE A 3 -46.94 -24.78 4.41
N LYS A 4 -46.96 -25.93 5.08
CA LYS A 4 -46.47 -26.05 6.46
C LYS A 4 -44.94 -25.94 6.47
N LYS A 5 -44.36 -25.41 7.55
CA LYS A 5 -42.90 -25.18 7.67
C LYS A 5 -42.07 -26.46 7.47
N GLU A 6 -42.57 -27.61 7.89
CA GLU A 6 -41.92 -28.92 7.75
C GLU A 6 -41.97 -29.48 6.32
N PHE A 7 -42.84 -28.92 5.47
CA PHE A 7 -43.08 -29.33 4.09
C PHE A 7 -42.95 -28.14 3.16
N ALA A 8 -41.96 -27.26 3.43
CA ALA A 8 -41.64 -26.17 2.54
C ALA A 8 -41.17 -26.76 1.20
N PRO A 9 -41.82 -26.41 0.07
CA PRO A 9 -41.43 -26.96 -1.23
C PRO A 9 -40.04 -26.49 -1.63
N SER A 10 -39.37 -27.30 -2.43
CA SER A 10 -38.12 -26.92 -3.09
C SER A 10 -38.36 -25.81 -4.11
N ASP A 11 -37.32 -25.04 -4.43
CA ASP A 11 -37.40 -23.95 -5.43
C ASP A 11 -37.83 -24.48 -6.81
N GLU A 12 -37.36 -25.67 -7.19
CA GLU A 12 -37.75 -26.35 -8.44
C GLU A 12 -39.23 -26.81 -8.44
N GLU A 13 -39.77 -27.18 -7.27
CA GLU A 13 -41.19 -27.54 -7.10
C GLU A 13 -42.07 -26.30 -7.21
N LEU A 14 -41.64 -25.18 -6.63
CA LEU A 14 -42.34 -23.90 -6.73
C LEU A 14 -42.41 -23.40 -8.16
N ASP A 15 -41.32 -23.52 -8.93
CA ASP A 15 -41.30 -23.11 -10.34
C ASP A 15 -42.24 -23.97 -11.18
N SER A 16 -42.27 -25.28 -10.96
CA SER A 16 -43.23 -26.18 -11.64
C SER A 16 -44.68 -25.78 -11.34
N TYR A 17 -44.99 -25.48 -10.07
CA TYR A 17 -46.32 -24.97 -9.67
C TYR A 17 -46.63 -23.57 -10.24
N ARG A 18 -45.64 -22.70 -10.42
CA ARG A 18 -45.81 -21.39 -11.07
C ARG A 18 -46.11 -21.52 -12.56
N HIS A 19 -45.49 -22.50 -13.21
CA HIS A 19 -45.70 -22.78 -14.64
C HIS A 19 -46.93 -23.64 -14.92
N GLY A 20 -47.55 -24.22 -13.89
CA GLY A 20 -48.72 -25.08 -14.02
C GLY A 20 -48.38 -26.50 -14.51
N GLU A 21 -47.12 -26.91 -14.36
CA GLU A 21 -46.61 -28.22 -14.73
C GLU A 21 -46.65 -29.19 -13.54
N GLU A 22 -46.85 -30.48 -13.79
CA GLU A 22 -46.83 -31.51 -12.76
C GLU A 22 -45.37 -31.84 -12.40
N TRP A 23 -45.02 -31.63 -11.13
CA TRP A 23 -43.72 -32.01 -10.62
C TRP A 23 -43.61 -33.52 -10.46
N ASP A 24 -42.64 -34.12 -11.14
CA ASP A 24 -42.33 -35.55 -11.07
C ASP A 24 -40.96 -35.76 -10.39
N PRO A 25 -40.91 -36.43 -9.23
CA PRO A 25 -39.67 -36.62 -8.47
C PRO A 25 -38.59 -37.41 -9.23
N GLN A 26 -38.98 -38.30 -10.16
CA GLN A 26 -38.02 -39.08 -10.94
C GLN A 26 -37.31 -38.20 -11.97
N LYS A 27 -38.07 -37.37 -12.69
CA LYS A 27 -37.51 -36.40 -13.66
C LYS A 27 -36.64 -35.35 -12.99
N ALA A 28 -37.00 -34.94 -11.77
CA ALA A 28 -36.20 -34.01 -10.98
C ALA A 28 -34.84 -34.60 -10.62
N GLU A 29 -34.80 -35.85 -10.17
CA GLU A 29 -33.55 -36.51 -9.81
C GLU A 29 -32.64 -36.72 -11.04
N GLU A 30 -33.22 -37.09 -12.18
CA GLU A 30 -32.49 -37.21 -13.45
C GLU A 30 -31.92 -35.86 -13.91
N LYS A 31 -32.72 -34.79 -13.85
CA LYS A 31 -32.29 -33.42 -14.18
C LYS A 31 -31.18 -32.94 -13.25
N ARG A 32 -31.27 -33.26 -11.96
CA ARG A 32 -30.23 -32.96 -10.97
C ARG A 32 -28.92 -33.70 -11.27
N LYS A 33 -29.00 -35.00 -11.58
CA LYS A 33 -27.83 -35.81 -11.97
C LYS A 33 -27.17 -35.26 -13.24
N LEU A 34 -27.96 -34.89 -14.25
CA LEU A 34 -27.46 -34.30 -15.48
C LEU A 34 -26.78 -32.95 -15.23
N LYS A 35 -27.37 -32.09 -14.39
CA LYS A 35 -26.80 -30.79 -14.04
C LYS A 35 -25.50 -30.93 -13.24
N GLU A 36 -25.43 -31.92 -12.34
CA GLU A 36 -24.20 -32.23 -11.59
C GLU A 36 -23.11 -32.77 -12.52
N LEU A 37 -23.45 -33.64 -13.47
CA LEU A 37 -22.51 -34.13 -14.47
C LEU A 37 -21.99 -33.01 -15.38
N ALA A 38 -22.88 -32.12 -15.83
CA ALA A 38 -22.50 -30.96 -16.63
C ALA A 38 -21.57 -30.01 -15.84
N GLN A 39 -21.87 -29.76 -14.56
CA GLN A 39 -21.01 -28.96 -13.69
C GLN A 39 -19.63 -29.61 -13.49
N LYS A 40 -19.57 -30.93 -13.29
CA LYS A 40 -18.28 -31.64 -13.18
C LYS A 40 -17.47 -31.56 -14.48
N GLN A 41 -18.13 -31.70 -15.63
CA GLN A 41 -17.46 -31.54 -16.93
C GLN A 41 -16.96 -30.11 -17.14
N GLU A 42 -17.76 -29.11 -16.80
CA GLU A 42 -17.37 -27.70 -16.90
C GLU A 42 -16.23 -27.36 -15.93
N GLU A 43 -16.22 -27.94 -14.72
CA GLU A 43 -15.12 -27.79 -13.76
C GLU A 43 -13.84 -28.48 -14.25
N GLU A 44 -13.93 -29.67 -14.85
CA GLU A 44 -12.80 -30.37 -15.47
C GLU A 44 -12.26 -29.62 -16.69
N GLU A 45 -13.12 -29.03 -17.52
CA GLU A 45 -12.74 -28.20 -18.66
C GLU A 45 -12.12 -26.87 -18.20
N ALA A 46 -12.68 -26.23 -17.17
CA ALA A 46 -12.14 -25.00 -16.58
C ALA A 46 -10.79 -25.26 -15.90
N ALA A 47 -10.62 -26.41 -15.25
CA ALA A 47 -9.35 -26.84 -14.68
C ALA A 47 -8.29 -27.09 -15.76
N GLN A 48 -8.68 -27.62 -16.92
CA GLN A 48 -7.79 -27.83 -18.08
C GLN A 48 -7.41 -26.52 -18.80
N LEU A 49 -8.34 -25.56 -18.89
CA LEU A 49 -8.12 -24.27 -19.55
C LEU A 49 -7.27 -23.30 -18.71
N GLY A 50 -7.03 -23.62 -17.43
CA GLY A 50 -6.30 -22.76 -16.51
C GLY A 50 -7.06 -21.46 -16.19
N PRO A 51 -6.54 -20.61 -15.28
CA PRO A 51 -7.20 -19.35 -14.97
C PRO A 51 -7.26 -18.49 -16.23
N VAL A 52 -8.48 -18.22 -16.71
CA VAL A 52 -8.72 -17.29 -17.81
C VAL A 52 -8.23 -15.91 -17.36
N VAL A 53 -7.03 -15.55 -17.80
CA VAL A 53 -6.49 -14.20 -17.60
C VAL A 53 -7.30 -13.27 -18.48
N VAL A 54 -8.38 -12.71 -17.91
CA VAL A 54 -9.13 -11.64 -18.54
C VAL A 54 -8.26 -10.40 -18.52
N SER A 55 -7.41 -10.24 -19.54
CA SER A 55 -6.70 -9.00 -19.79
C SER A 55 -7.66 -8.06 -20.53
N PRO A 56 -8.18 -7.01 -19.88
CA PRO A 56 -8.97 -6.02 -20.58
C PRO A 56 -8.14 -5.42 -21.72
N ALA A 57 -8.80 -5.11 -22.85
CA ALA A 57 -8.13 -4.63 -24.07
C ALA A 57 -7.37 -3.30 -23.88
N SER A 58 -7.66 -2.54 -22.81
CA SER A 58 -6.95 -1.31 -22.47
C SER A 58 -6.75 -1.18 -20.95
N ASP A 59 -5.54 -0.81 -20.53
CA ASP A 59 -5.26 -0.41 -19.15
C ASP A 59 -5.80 1.01 -18.89
N TYR A 60 -6.61 1.17 -17.83
CA TYR A 60 -7.12 2.48 -17.39
C TYR A 60 -6.00 3.49 -17.12
N LYS A 61 -4.83 3.02 -16.69
CA LYS A 61 -3.68 3.88 -16.44
C LYS A 61 -3.21 4.57 -17.73
N ASP A 62 -3.30 3.92 -18.88
CA ASP A 62 -2.94 4.53 -20.16
C ASP A 62 -3.85 5.72 -20.51
N LYS A 63 -5.15 5.63 -20.20
CA LYS A 63 -6.12 6.71 -20.44
C LYS A 63 -5.75 8.00 -19.70
N TYR A 64 -5.20 7.89 -18.49
CA TYR A 64 -4.86 9.04 -17.63
C TYR A 64 -3.36 9.28 -17.53
N CYS A 65 -2.58 8.78 -18.47
CA CYS A 65 -1.13 8.97 -18.42
C CYS A 65 -0.68 10.43 -18.51
N HIS A 66 -1.50 11.32 -19.08
CA HIS A 66 -1.23 12.76 -19.05
C HIS A 66 -1.38 13.37 -17.63
N LEU A 67 -2.17 12.74 -16.75
CA LEU A 67 -2.43 13.21 -15.38
C LEU A 67 -1.48 12.53 -14.38
N ILE A 68 -1.23 11.23 -14.58
CA ILE A 68 -0.45 10.39 -13.67
C ILE A 68 1.06 10.44 -14.01
N GLY A 69 1.40 10.60 -15.29
CA GLY A 69 2.77 10.51 -15.81
C GLY A 69 3.26 9.06 -15.92
N LYS A 70 3.73 8.64 -17.09
CA LYS A 70 4.25 7.27 -17.33
C LYS A 70 5.58 6.96 -16.65
N GLY A 71 6.42 7.98 -16.42
CA GLY A 71 7.75 7.84 -15.80
C GLY A 71 8.12 8.95 -14.82
N ALA A 72 7.31 10.01 -14.73
CA ALA A 72 7.69 11.22 -13.99
C ALA A 72 7.46 11.13 -12.48
N ALA A 73 6.64 10.21 -11.95
CA ALA A 73 6.33 10.22 -10.52
C ALA A 73 7.54 9.93 -9.62
N LYS A 74 8.50 9.10 -10.09
CA LYS A 74 9.74 8.83 -9.34
C LYS A 74 10.81 9.89 -9.58
N ASP A 75 10.98 10.36 -10.82
CA ASP A 75 12.02 11.34 -11.14
C ASP A 75 11.62 12.78 -10.77
N ALA A 76 10.34 13.14 -10.89
CA ALA A 76 9.82 14.44 -10.46
C ALA A 76 9.61 14.54 -8.94
N ALA A 77 9.74 13.43 -8.20
CA ALA A 77 9.86 13.45 -6.75
C ALA A 77 11.26 13.95 -6.33
N HIS A 78 11.68 15.10 -6.86
CA HIS A 78 12.82 15.81 -6.31
C HIS A 78 12.40 16.36 -4.94
N MET A 79 13.00 15.81 -3.88
CA MET A 79 12.92 16.42 -2.55
C MET A 79 13.38 17.87 -2.67
N LEU A 80 12.57 18.81 -2.18
CA LEU A 80 12.91 20.23 -2.14
C LEU A 80 14.23 20.40 -1.36
N GLN A 81 15.34 20.49 -2.08
CA GLN A 81 16.64 20.80 -1.50
C GLN A 81 16.64 22.29 -1.18
N ALA A 82 16.71 22.63 0.10
CA ALA A 82 16.88 24.02 0.51
C ALA A 82 18.12 24.60 -0.17
N ASN A 83 17.99 25.81 -0.73
CA ASN A 83 19.07 26.47 -1.45
C ASN A 83 20.24 26.77 -0.49
N LYS A 84 21.29 25.94 -0.53
CA LYS A 84 22.49 26.06 0.32
C LYS A 84 23.37 27.27 0.00
N THR A 85 23.06 28.01 -1.08
CA THR A 85 23.92 29.12 -1.53
C THR A 85 23.75 30.39 -0.72
N TYR A 86 22.63 30.58 -0.01
CA TYR A 86 22.42 31.79 0.79
C TYR A 86 22.72 31.52 2.26
N GLY A 87 23.72 32.22 2.81
CA GLY A 87 24.03 32.22 4.25
C GLY A 87 25.11 31.25 4.73
N CYS A 88 25.70 30.43 3.86
CA CYS A 88 26.84 29.55 4.22
C CYS A 88 28.15 30.06 3.61
N VAL A 89 29.02 30.66 4.44
CA VAL A 89 30.39 31.04 4.04
C VAL A 89 31.29 29.79 4.04
N PRO A 90 32.02 29.50 2.94
CA PRO A 90 32.99 28.41 2.90
C PRO A 90 34.02 28.52 4.02
N VAL A 91 34.43 27.39 4.61
CA VAL A 91 35.38 27.33 5.73
C VAL A 91 36.70 28.05 5.41
N ALA A 92 37.17 27.96 4.16
CA ALA A 92 38.38 28.65 3.70
C ALA A 92 38.33 30.18 3.85
N ASN A 93 37.14 30.78 3.90
CA ASN A 93 36.93 32.23 4.02
C ASN A 93 36.52 32.65 5.43
N LYS A 94 36.44 31.71 6.38
CA LYS A 94 36.08 32.03 7.77
C LYS A 94 37.33 32.51 8.52
N GLN A 95 37.14 33.52 9.36
CA GLN A 95 38.19 34.04 10.23
C GLN A 95 38.60 33.04 11.32
N ASP A 96 37.65 32.20 11.76
CA ASP A 96 37.85 31.19 12.78
C ASP A 96 37.81 29.79 12.14
N THR A 97 38.93 29.07 12.25
CA THR A 97 39.11 27.70 11.76
C THR A 97 39.03 26.66 12.88
N HIS A 98 38.93 27.09 14.14
CA HIS A 98 38.90 26.17 15.27
C HIS A 98 37.60 25.39 15.32
N SER A 99 37.68 24.15 15.79
CA SER A 99 36.47 23.39 16.09
C SER A 99 35.75 23.99 17.29
N ILE A 100 34.43 23.84 17.35
CA ILE A 100 33.60 24.33 18.47
C ILE A 100 34.10 23.75 19.80
N GLU A 101 34.48 22.48 19.81
CA GLU A 101 34.99 21.80 21.00
C GLU A 101 36.33 22.37 21.46
N GLU A 102 37.18 22.74 20.52
CA GLU A 102 38.49 23.35 20.75
C GLU A 102 38.34 24.74 21.38
N ALA A 103 37.49 25.58 20.79
CA ALA A 103 37.18 26.91 21.32
C ALA A 103 36.60 26.84 22.75
N VAL A 104 35.70 25.88 23.02
CA VAL A 104 35.12 25.68 24.36
C VAL A 104 36.18 25.25 25.38
N ASN A 105 37.09 24.36 24.99
CA ASN A 105 38.19 23.92 25.85
C ASN A 105 39.16 25.06 26.15
N GLU A 106 39.49 25.90 25.18
CA GLU A 106 40.30 27.10 25.39
C GLU A 106 39.65 28.10 26.35
N ILE A 107 38.35 28.38 26.18
CA ILE A 107 37.60 29.27 27.08
C ILE A 107 37.66 28.71 28.51
N ARG A 108 37.46 27.40 28.67
CA ARG A 108 37.53 26.73 29.97
C ARG A 108 38.92 26.81 30.59
N ALA A 109 39.98 26.59 29.80
CA ALA A 109 41.36 26.68 30.26
C ALA A 109 41.75 28.13 30.66
N LYS A 110 41.40 29.12 29.83
CA LYS A 110 41.63 30.54 30.11
C LYS A 110 40.90 30.99 31.38
N LYS A 111 39.68 30.49 31.63
CA LYS A 111 38.94 30.77 32.86
C LYS A 111 39.64 30.23 34.11
N ARG A 112 40.16 28.99 34.06
CA ARG A 112 40.93 28.41 35.19
C ARG A 112 42.22 29.18 35.48
N LEU A 113 42.96 29.57 34.44
CA LEU A 113 44.21 30.33 34.60
C LEU A 113 43.98 31.73 35.19
N ARG A 114 42.88 32.39 34.81
CA ARG A 114 42.47 33.67 35.41
C ARG A 114 42.16 33.52 36.90
N GLN A 115 41.41 32.48 37.26
CA GLN A 115 41.09 32.18 38.66
C GLN A 115 42.34 31.89 39.48
N SER A 116 43.26 31.07 38.98
CA SER A 116 44.52 30.77 39.70
C SER A 116 45.46 31.97 39.83
N ARG A 117 45.41 32.92 38.88
CA ARG A 117 46.21 34.17 38.93
C ARG A 117 45.65 35.17 39.94
N GLU A 118 44.35 35.14 40.19
CA GLU A 118 43.66 36.00 41.16
C GLU A 118 43.79 35.46 42.60
N GLU A 119 44.04 34.16 42.76
CA GLU A 119 44.30 33.48 44.05
C GLU A 119 45.75 33.63 44.57
N LEU A 120 46.68 34.23 43.80
CA LEU A 120 48.03 34.52 44.28
C LEU A 120 48.03 35.83 45.10
N PRO A 121 48.51 35.83 46.36
CA PRO A 121 48.54 37.04 47.17
C PRO A 121 49.50 38.07 46.54
N PRO A 122 49.21 39.38 46.65
CA PRO A 122 50.12 40.40 46.15
C PRO A 122 51.45 40.27 46.89
N THR A 123 52.51 39.95 46.15
CA THR A 123 53.88 39.97 46.67
C THR A 123 54.24 41.42 47.00
N SER A 124 54.35 41.72 48.29
CA SER A 124 54.90 42.98 48.82
C SER A 124 56.43 42.97 48.82
#